data_AF-A0A382F7L0-F1
#
_entry.id   AF-A0A382F7L0-F1
#
_cell.length_a   1.000
_cell.length_b   1.000
_cell.length_c   1.000
_cell.angle_alpha   90.00
_cell.angle_beta   90.00
_cell.angle_gamma   90.00
#
_symmetry.space_group_name_H-M   'P 1'
#
loop_
_entity.id
_entity.type
_entity.pdbx_description
1 polymer ?
#
loop_
_entity_poly.entity_id
_entity_poly.type
_entity_poly.pdbx_seq_one_letter_code
_entity_poly.pdbx_strand_id
1 'polypeptide(L)'
;MDTSVYFEKISEEISKHLEAATHDIVIAIAWFTDASLFNILRRKASTGVTINLLYLDDEINDKASFNIGQLEAYQARLFPISSDMQPGNIMHNKFCVIDGKHVITGSYNWTNRAKSNDENITVFLDNPEISTHFLKAFDDLLEKYNYKKSTTISPQAITPRLEVIKNFVLMEEWDAAQTQLEKLRSFTEIWSLDPL
;
A
#
# COMPACT_ATOMS: atom_id res chain seq x y z
N MET A 1 16.62 -3.10 5.97
CA MET A 1 15.58 -2.09 6.26
C MET A 1 16.22 -0.73 6.23
N ASP A 2 15.86 0.07 5.24
CA ASP A 2 16.31 1.46 5.07
C ASP A 2 15.10 2.38 5.26
N THR A 3 15.29 3.50 5.97
CA THR A 3 14.23 4.46 6.29
C THR A 3 14.71 5.84 5.90
N SER A 4 13.94 6.51 5.05
CA SER A 4 14.24 7.86 4.57
C SER A 4 13.03 8.78 4.78
N VAL A 5 13.29 10.06 5.04
CA VAL A 5 12.26 11.09 5.21
C VAL A 5 12.51 12.19 4.20
N TYR A 6 11.46 12.63 3.51
CA TYR A 6 11.53 13.63 2.46
C TYR A 6 10.56 14.77 2.74
N PHE A 7 11.07 16.00 2.59
CA PHE A 7 10.32 17.27 2.72
C PHE A 7 10.27 18.03 1.39
N GLU A 8 11.06 17.62 0.41
CA GLU A 8 11.12 18.22 -0.92
C GLU A 8 11.06 17.12 -1.98
N LYS A 9 10.68 17.49 -3.21
CA LYS A 9 10.61 16.56 -4.35
C LYS A 9 9.78 15.29 -4.07
N ILE A 10 8.79 15.40 -3.19
CA ILE A 10 8.00 14.27 -2.68
C ILE A 10 7.32 13.49 -3.82
N SER A 11 6.75 14.20 -4.81
CA SER A 11 6.15 13.57 -5.99
C SER A 11 7.16 12.76 -6.82
N GLU A 12 8.42 13.19 -6.90
CA GLU A 12 9.50 12.50 -7.62
C GLU A 12 9.90 11.21 -6.88
N GLU A 13 10.02 11.26 -5.55
CA GLU A 13 10.34 10.07 -4.74
C GLU A 13 9.21 9.05 -4.76
N ILE A 14 7.95 9.48 -4.65
CA ILE A 14 6.79 8.60 -4.84
C ILE A 14 6.85 7.95 -6.23
N SER A 15 7.09 8.74 -7.28
CA SER A 15 7.17 8.25 -8.66
C SER A 15 8.24 7.16 -8.82
N LYS A 16 9.44 7.39 -8.27
CA LYS A 16 10.56 6.43 -8.30
C LYS A 16 10.18 5.08 -7.69
N HIS A 17 9.50 5.09 -6.54
CA HIS A 17 9.08 3.85 -5.88
C HIS A 17 7.94 3.14 -6.61
N LEU A 18 6.95 3.88 -7.12
CA LEU A 18 5.87 3.29 -7.92
C LEU A 18 6.42 2.66 -9.22
N GLU A 19 7.40 3.30 -9.87
CA GLU A 19 8.03 2.76 -11.07
C GLU A 19 8.83 1.47 -10.79
N ALA A 20 9.32 1.28 -9.57
CA ALA A 20 10.03 0.07 -9.16
C ALA A 20 9.10 -1.12 -8.79
N ALA A 21 7.78 -0.90 -8.67
CA ALA A 21 6.84 -1.95 -8.27
C ALA A 21 6.81 -3.12 -9.26
N THR A 22 6.66 -4.34 -8.77
CA THR A 22 6.76 -5.56 -9.61
C THR A 22 5.54 -6.48 -9.51
N HIS A 23 4.77 -6.40 -8.43
CA HIS A 23 3.68 -7.33 -8.13
C HIS A 23 2.39 -6.58 -7.78
N ASP A 24 2.44 -5.71 -6.78
CA ASP A 24 1.25 -5.03 -6.28
C ASP A 24 1.55 -3.64 -5.69
N ILE A 25 0.53 -2.78 -5.75
CA ILE A 25 0.53 -1.46 -5.11
C ILE A 25 -0.81 -1.30 -4.39
N VAL A 26 -0.78 -1.11 -3.08
CA VAL A 26 -1.95 -0.90 -2.22
C VAL A 26 -1.93 0.53 -1.71
N ILE A 27 -2.99 1.30 -1.94
CA ILE A 27 -3.00 2.76 -1.73
C ILE A 27 -4.26 3.14 -0.97
N ALA A 28 -4.09 3.80 0.18
CA ALA A 28 -5.16 4.57 0.82
C ALA A 28 -4.78 6.05 0.77
N ILE A 29 -5.51 6.81 -0.06
CA ILE A 29 -5.22 8.22 -0.31
C ILE A 29 -6.52 9.02 -0.31
N ALA A 30 -6.60 10.07 0.50
CA ALA A 30 -7.81 10.90 0.54
C ALA A 30 -8.08 11.55 -0.83
N TRP A 31 -7.08 12.27 -1.34
CA TRP A 31 -7.19 13.01 -2.60
C TRP A 31 -6.07 12.68 -3.58
N PHE A 32 -6.46 12.48 -4.82
CA PHE A 32 -5.64 12.05 -5.94
C PHE A 32 -6.01 12.81 -7.22
N THR A 33 -5.24 13.87 -7.53
CA THR A 33 -5.41 14.70 -8.74
C THR A 33 -4.11 14.89 -9.53
N ASP A 34 -3.01 14.26 -9.12
CA ASP A 34 -1.73 14.29 -9.82
C ASP A 34 -1.71 13.31 -11.01
N ALA A 35 -1.82 13.86 -12.22
CA ALA A 35 -1.85 13.08 -13.45
C ALA A 35 -0.55 12.32 -13.73
N SER A 36 0.59 12.76 -13.17
CA SER A 36 1.86 12.06 -13.34
C SER A 36 1.84 10.71 -12.62
N LEU A 37 1.39 10.70 -11.36
CA LEU A 37 1.24 9.48 -10.56
C LEU A 37 0.16 8.56 -11.14
N PHE A 38 -0.97 9.11 -11.60
CA PHE A 38 -1.99 8.31 -12.29
C PHE A 38 -1.45 7.59 -13.52
N ASN A 39 -0.65 8.27 -14.34
CA ASN A 39 -0.06 7.65 -15.52
C ASN A 39 0.95 6.55 -15.16
N ILE A 40 1.66 6.66 -14.03
CA ILE A 40 2.50 5.58 -13.52
C ILE A 40 1.61 4.38 -13.16
N LEU A 41 0.58 4.57 -12.33
CA LEU A 41 -0.32 3.46 -11.94
C LEU A 41 -0.92 2.76 -13.16
N ARG A 42 -1.38 3.53 -14.15
CA ARG A 42 -1.91 2.98 -15.40
C ARG A 42 -0.89 2.13 -16.15
N ARG A 43 0.37 2.60 -16.27
CA ARG A 43 1.45 1.82 -16.89
C ARG A 43 1.74 0.55 -16.09
N LYS A 44 1.90 0.63 -14.77
CA LYS A 44 2.18 -0.52 -13.92
C LYS A 44 1.06 -1.56 -14.00
N ALA A 45 -0.20 -1.13 -13.94
CA ALA A 45 -1.37 -1.98 -14.12
C ALA A 45 -1.36 -2.68 -15.50
N SER A 46 -1.03 -1.95 -16.58
CA SER A 46 -0.92 -2.54 -17.92
C SER A 46 0.20 -3.57 -18.07
N THR A 47 1.20 -3.56 -17.18
CA THR A 47 2.28 -4.56 -17.11
C THR A 47 1.98 -5.72 -16.14
N GLY A 48 0.77 -5.78 -15.58
CA GLY A 48 0.34 -6.86 -14.68
C GLY A 48 0.53 -6.58 -13.19
N VAL A 49 0.94 -5.38 -12.79
CA VAL A 49 1.01 -5.00 -11.37
C VAL A 49 -0.39 -4.75 -10.85
N THR A 50 -0.80 -5.45 -9.79
CA THR A 50 -2.15 -5.30 -9.21
C THR A 50 -2.24 -3.99 -8.43
N ILE A 51 -3.21 -3.14 -8.76
CA ILE A 51 -3.45 -1.88 -8.04
C ILE A 51 -4.69 -2.03 -7.15
N ASN A 52 -4.57 -1.66 -5.88
CA ASN A 52 -5.68 -1.55 -4.92
C ASN A 52 -5.75 -0.11 -4.44
N LEU A 53 -6.82 0.60 -4.76
CA LEU A 53 -6.91 2.04 -4.52
C LEU A 53 -8.19 2.39 -3.76
N LEU A 54 -8.04 2.77 -2.50
CA LEU A 54 -9.07 3.34 -1.63
C LEU A 54 -8.92 4.86 -1.61
N TYR A 55 -9.99 5.57 -1.97
CA TYR A 55 -9.99 7.03 -2.08
C TYR A 55 -11.36 7.63 -1.78
N LEU A 56 -11.43 8.94 -1.54
CA LEU A 56 -12.71 9.63 -1.35
C LEU A 56 -13.37 9.89 -2.71
N ASP A 57 -14.64 9.53 -2.86
CA ASP A 57 -15.43 9.91 -4.03
C ASP A 57 -16.11 11.26 -3.75
N ASP A 58 -15.35 12.34 -3.98
CA ASP A 58 -15.73 13.71 -3.63
C ASP A 58 -15.33 14.74 -4.70
N GLU A 59 -15.84 15.97 -4.53
CA GLU A 59 -15.61 17.09 -5.45
C GLU A 59 -14.13 17.48 -5.63
N ILE A 60 -13.23 17.04 -4.73
CA ILE A 60 -11.80 17.32 -4.87
C ILE A 60 -11.20 16.35 -5.88
N ASN A 61 -11.58 15.07 -5.83
CA ASN A 61 -11.15 14.08 -6.82
C ASN A 61 -11.82 14.25 -8.18
N ASP A 62 -13.05 14.78 -8.23
CA ASP A 62 -13.72 15.16 -9.48
C ASP A 62 -12.98 16.22 -10.30
N LYS A 63 -12.09 17.00 -9.65
CA LYS A 63 -11.27 18.03 -10.31
C LYS A 63 -10.01 17.45 -10.97
N ALA A 64 -9.77 16.14 -10.86
CA ALA A 64 -8.66 15.50 -11.55
C ALA A 64 -8.81 15.64 -13.07
N SER A 65 -7.69 15.76 -13.79
CA SER A 65 -7.69 15.78 -15.26
C SER A 65 -7.83 14.38 -15.89
N PHE A 66 -8.14 13.38 -15.08
CA PHE A 66 -8.29 11.97 -15.44
C PHE A 66 -9.42 11.34 -14.64
N ASN A 67 -9.94 10.22 -15.12
CA ASN A 67 -10.93 9.43 -14.40
C ASN A 67 -10.24 8.23 -13.75
N ILE A 68 -10.26 8.16 -12.41
CA ILE A 68 -9.66 7.06 -11.63
C ILE A 68 -10.22 5.70 -12.06
N GLY A 69 -11.51 5.64 -12.41
CA GLY A 69 -12.21 4.44 -12.93
C GLY A 69 -11.55 3.83 -14.17
N GLN A 70 -10.76 4.58 -14.94
CA GLN A 70 -10.02 4.02 -16.08
C GLN A 70 -8.99 2.96 -15.67
N LEU A 71 -8.60 2.90 -14.38
CA LEU A 71 -7.70 1.85 -13.88
C LEU A 71 -8.37 0.47 -13.85
N GLU A 72 -9.71 0.38 -13.77
CA GLU A 72 -10.42 -0.91 -13.77
C GLU A 72 -10.23 -1.68 -15.08
N ALA A 73 -10.03 -0.97 -16.19
CA ALA A 73 -9.70 -1.57 -17.49
C ALA A 73 -8.38 -2.37 -17.47
N TYR A 74 -7.54 -2.14 -16.45
CA TYR A 74 -6.27 -2.81 -16.22
C TYR A 74 -6.29 -3.69 -14.96
N GLN A 75 -7.47 -4.22 -14.61
CA GLN A 75 -7.67 -5.11 -13.45
C GLN A 75 -7.32 -4.49 -12.09
N ALA A 76 -7.26 -3.15 -12.01
CA ALA A 76 -7.18 -2.48 -10.72
C ALA A 76 -8.47 -2.69 -9.93
N ARG A 77 -8.33 -2.82 -8.61
CA ARG A 77 -9.46 -2.86 -7.66
C ARG A 77 -9.60 -1.49 -7.02
N LEU A 78 -10.73 -0.85 -7.26
CA LEU A 78 -11.03 0.49 -6.77
C LEU A 78 -12.06 0.43 -5.64
N PHE A 79 -11.87 1.30 -4.65
CA PHE A 79 -12.71 1.41 -3.47
C PHE A 79 -13.05 2.90 -3.24
N PRO A 80 -13.98 3.48 -4.04
CA PRO A 80 -14.43 4.86 -3.87
C PRO A 80 -15.33 5.05 -2.64
N ILE A 81 -14.89 5.80 -1.64
CA ILE A 81 -15.68 6.10 -0.44
C ILE A 81 -16.59 7.30 -0.74
N SER A 82 -17.86 7.03 -1.02
CA SER A 82 -18.89 8.05 -1.19
C SER A 82 -19.29 8.69 0.14
N SER A 83 -19.97 9.84 0.08
CA SER A 83 -20.36 10.63 1.26
C SER A 83 -21.29 9.89 2.22
N ASP A 84 -22.17 9.03 1.71
CA ASP A 84 -23.09 8.19 2.48
C ASP A 84 -22.39 7.04 3.23
N MET A 85 -21.17 6.68 2.83
CA MET A 85 -20.36 5.66 3.50
C MET A 85 -19.56 6.22 4.68
N GLN A 86 -19.58 7.53 4.93
CA GLN A 86 -18.76 8.16 5.96
C GLN A 86 -19.52 8.28 7.30
N PRO A 87 -19.15 7.53 8.35
CA PRO A 87 -19.83 7.56 9.65
C PRO A 87 -19.47 8.79 10.50
N GLY A 88 -19.19 9.93 9.86
CA GLY A 88 -18.80 11.20 10.51
C GLY A 88 -17.30 11.52 10.46
N ASN A 89 -16.43 10.52 10.26
CA ASN A 89 -14.98 10.72 10.09
C ASN A 89 -14.53 10.42 8.66
N ILE A 90 -13.79 11.36 8.07
CA ILE A 90 -13.26 11.28 6.70
C ILE A 90 -12.05 10.33 6.66
N MET A 91 -11.97 9.48 5.63
CA MET A 91 -10.76 8.70 5.34
C MET A 91 -9.66 9.64 4.85
N HIS A 92 -8.83 10.13 5.78
CA HIS A 92 -7.79 11.12 5.49
C HIS A 92 -6.37 10.52 5.47
N ASN A 93 -6.24 9.21 5.26
CA ASN A 93 -4.93 8.55 5.15
C ASN A 93 -4.20 8.96 3.85
N LYS A 94 -2.88 8.91 3.90
CA LYS A 94 -1.98 9.04 2.74
C LYS A 94 -0.86 8.03 2.88
N PHE A 95 -1.11 6.80 2.47
CA PHE A 95 -0.07 5.78 2.40
C PHE A 95 -0.19 4.92 1.16
N CYS A 96 0.94 4.37 0.74
CA CYS A 96 0.98 3.25 -0.19
C CYS A 96 1.95 2.18 0.27
N VAL A 97 1.57 0.92 0.05
CA VAL A 97 2.41 -0.26 0.20
C VAL A 97 2.74 -0.79 -1.20
N ILE A 98 4.00 -1.09 -1.46
CA ILE A 98 4.48 -1.60 -2.74
C ILE A 98 5.13 -2.97 -2.53
N ASP A 99 4.72 -3.95 -3.33
CA ASP A 99 5.19 -5.34 -3.34
C ASP A 99 5.19 -6.00 -1.95
N GLY A 100 4.26 -5.61 -1.08
CA GLY A 100 4.16 -6.10 0.29
C GLY A 100 5.37 -5.83 1.19
N LYS A 101 6.32 -4.98 0.79
CA LYS A 101 7.59 -4.76 1.54
C LYS A 101 8.10 -3.33 1.59
N HIS A 102 7.60 -2.43 0.75
CA HIS A 102 7.93 -1.01 0.83
C HIS A 102 6.70 -0.22 1.26
N VAL A 103 6.90 0.80 2.10
CA VAL A 103 5.81 1.67 2.55
C VAL A 103 6.21 3.12 2.32
N ILE A 104 5.28 3.91 1.80
CA ILE A 104 5.37 5.37 1.79
C ILE A 104 4.16 5.89 2.56
N THR A 105 4.38 6.78 3.52
CA THR A 105 3.31 7.38 4.32
C THR A 105 3.69 8.80 4.72
N GLY A 106 2.70 9.67 4.95
CA GLY A 106 2.97 11.03 5.40
C GLY A 106 1.75 11.93 5.34
N SER A 107 1.98 13.23 5.23
CA SER A 107 0.92 14.23 5.09
C SER A 107 0.49 14.44 3.63
N TYR A 108 1.38 14.10 2.68
CA TYR A 108 1.27 14.42 1.26
C TYR A 108 0.11 13.70 0.56
N ASN A 109 -0.95 14.44 0.22
CA ASN A 109 -1.98 13.97 -0.72
C ASN A 109 -1.42 13.90 -2.15
N TRP A 110 -1.91 12.99 -2.99
CA TRP A 110 -1.45 12.84 -4.38
C TRP A 110 -2.08 13.87 -5.31
N THR A 111 -1.93 15.15 -4.98
CA THR A 111 -2.58 16.27 -5.67
C THR A 111 -1.55 17.24 -6.23
N ASN A 112 -1.93 17.98 -7.28
CA ASN A 112 -1.05 19.04 -7.80
C ASN A 112 -0.80 20.14 -6.76
N ARG A 113 -1.76 20.40 -5.86
CA ARG A 113 -1.65 21.40 -4.80
C ARG A 113 -0.62 21.00 -3.73
N ALA A 114 -0.49 19.71 -3.41
CA ALA A 114 0.48 19.25 -2.42
C ALA A 114 1.93 19.55 -2.83
N LYS A 115 2.23 19.70 -4.13
CA LYS A 115 3.57 20.07 -4.64
C LYS A 115 4.06 21.43 -4.17
N SER A 116 3.15 22.32 -3.75
CA SER A 116 3.45 23.67 -3.27
C SER A 116 3.18 23.87 -1.78
N ASN A 117 2.76 22.83 -1.07
CA ASN A 117 2.50 22.87 0.38
C ASN A 117 3.72 22.38 1.16
N ASP A 118 3.82 22.79 2.42
CA ASP A 118 4.74 22.17 3.38
C ASP A 118 4.19 20.80 3.80
N GLU A 119 4.76 19.75 3.24
CA GLU A 119 4.33 18.36 3.41
C GLU A 119 5.56 17.47 3.64
N ASN A 120 5.34 16.26 4.14
CA ASN A 120 6.41 15.27 4.25
C ASN A 120 5.92 13.87 3.91
N ILE A 121 6.88 13.01 3.56
CA ILE A 121 6.71 11.56 3.52
C ILE A 121 7.86 10.86 4.23
N THR A 122 7.57 9.68 4.77
CA THR A 122 8.53 8.70 5.22
C THR A 122 8.43 7.48 4.32
N VAL A 123 9.58 7.01 3.84
CA VAL A 123 9.72 5.81 3.02
C VAL A 123 10.43 4.75 3.84
N PHE A 124 9.79 3.59 3.98
CA PHE A 124 10.38 2.38 4.55
C PHE A 124 10.67 1.39 3.43
N LEU A 125 11.94 1.07 3.21
CA LEU A 125 12.37 0.14 2.18
C LEU A 125 12.73 -1.22 2.75
N ASP A 126 12.23 -2.25 2.08
CA ASP A 126 12.44 -3.65 2.41
C ASP A 126 12.13 -3.91 3.89
N ASN A 127 10.96 -3.42 4.30
CA ASN A 127 10.42 -3.53 5.66
C ASN A 127 9.05 -4.21 5.64
N PRO A 128 9.01 -5.53 5.42
CA PRO A 128 7.76 -6.26 5.32
C PRO A 128 7.02 -6.39 6.66
N GLU A 129 7.65 -6.06 7.80
CA GLU A 129 6.96 -5.96 9.09
C GLU A 129 6.05 -4.73 9.15
N ILE A 130 6.61 -3.54 8.87
CA ILE A 130 5.82 -2.30 8.80
C ILE A 130 4.75 -2.38 7.71
N SER A 131 5.12 -2.93 6.54
CA SER A 131 4.19 -3.17 5.43
C SER A 131 2.92 -3.91 5.87
N THR A 132 3.06 -4.99 6.63
CA THR A 132 1.90 -5.77 7.08
C THR A 132 0.96 -4.99 8.00
N HIS A 133 1.48 -4.10 8.85
CA HIS A 133 0.63 -3.21 9.64
C HIS A 133 -0.18 -2.26 8.76
N PHE A 134 0.40 -1.70 7.70
CA PHE A 134 -0.31 -0.86 6.74
C PHE A 134 -1.31 -1.64 5.88
N LEU A 135 -0.97 -2.85 5.47
CA LEU A 135 -1.91 -3.74 4.77
C LEU A 135 -3.11 -4.10 5.65
N LYS A 136 -2.87 -4.41 6.94
CA LYS A 136 -3.97 -4.62 7.89
C LYS A 136 -4.83 -3.37 8.07
N ALA A 137 -4.21 -2.19 8.20
CA ALA A 137 -4.95 -0.94 8.27
C ALA A 137 -5.80 -0.68 7.01
N PHE A 138 -5.29 -1.05 5.83
CA PHE A 138 -6.06 -1.01 4.59
C PHE A 138 -7.29 -1.94 4.65
N ASP A 139 -7.12 -3.19 5.11
CA ASP A 139 -8.24 -4.13 5.27
C ASP A 139 -9.28 -3.65 6.30
N ASP A 140 -8.84 -3.02 7.39
CA ASP A 140 -9.72 -2.44 8.40
C ASP A 140 -10.50 -1.24 7.85
N LEU A 141 -9.88 -0.44 6.99
CA LEU A 141 -10.57 0.62 6.26
C LEU A 141 -11.61 0.05 5.30
N LEU A 142 -11.27 -1.01 4.55
CA LEU A 142 -12.24 -1.68 3.67
C LEU A 142 -13.46 -2.16 4.47
N GLU A 143 -13.24 -2.85 5.58
CA GLU A 143 -14.33 -3.32 6.46
C GLU A 143 -15.14 -2.14 7.02
N LYS A 144 -14.48 -1.10 7.51
CA LYS A 144 -15.13 0.12 8.03
C LYS A 144 -16.05 0.76 6.99
N TYR A 145 -15.65 0.73 5.72
CA TYR A 145 -16.42 1.26 4.59
C TYR A 145 -17.19 0.15 3.84
N ASN A 146 -17.56 -0.94 4.51
CA ASN A 146 -18.43 -2.01 3.97
C ASN A 146 -17.94 -2.68 2.67
N TYR A 147 -16.65 -2.59 2.36
CA TYR A 147 -16.02 -3.37 1.31
C TYR A 147 -15.65 -4.76 1.83
N LYS A 148 -15.79 -5.77 0.97
CA LYS A 148 -15.25 -7.10 1.27
C LYS A 148 -13.74 -7.00 1.38
N LYS A 149 -13.16 -7.51 2.46
CA LYS A 149 -11.71 -7.66 2.60
C LYS A 149 -11.15 -8.35 1.37
N SER A 150 -10.06 -7.83 0.84
CA SER A 150 -9.23 -8.60 -0.06
C SER A 150 -8.50 -9.62 0.81
N THR A 151 -9.09 -10.77 1.11
CA THR A 151 -8.47 -11.89 1.87
C THR A 151 -7.25 -12.51 1.17
N THR A 152 -6.63 -11.79 0.24
CA THR A 152 -5.41 -12.18 -0.43
C THR A 152 -4.24 -11.62 0.36
N ILE A 153 -3.72 -12.40 1.31
CA ILE A 153 -2.33 -12.24 1.74
C ILE A 153 -1.49 -12.42 0.48
N SER A 154 -0.91 -11.34 -0.01
CA SER A 154 0.03 -11.40 -1.14
C SER A 154 1.09 -12.43 -0.76
N PRO A 155 1.25 -13.55 -1.49
CA PRO A 155 2.28 -14.55 -1.20
C PRO A 155 3.65 -13.88 -1.04
N GLN A 156 3.90 -12.82 -1.80
CA GLN A 156 5.10 -11.99 -1.75
C GLN A 156 5.34 -11.30 -0.40
N ALA A 157 4.32 -11.07 0.42
CA ALA A 157 4.48 -10.53 1.79
C ALA A 157 5.08 -11.56 2.76
N ILE A 158 4.90 -12.86 2.49
CA ILE A 158 5.40 -13.96 3.33
C ILE A 158 6.57 -14.72 2.68
N THR A 159 6.69 -14.72 1.34
CA THR A 159 7.72 -15.44 0.59
C THR A 159 9.14 -15.13 1.05
N PRO A 160 9.57 -13.87 1.26
CA PRO A 160 10.93 -13.59 1.72
C PRO A 160 11.24 -14.25 3.06
N ARG A 161 10.28 -14.26 4.00
CA ARG A 161 10.44 -14.90 5.31
C ARG A 161 10.45 -16.42 5.19
N LEU A 162 9.60 -16.99 4.33
CA LEU A 162 9.61 -18.42 4.05
C LEU A 162 10.92 -18.87 3.39
N GLU A 163 11.49 -18.07 2.49
CA GLU A 163 12.81 -18.31 1.89
C GLU A 163 13.93 -18.27 2.92
N VAL A 164 13.92 -17.28 3.83
CA VAL A 164 14.90 -17.18 4.93
C VAL A 164 14.79 -18.40 5.86
N ILE A 165 13.58 -18.80 6.25
CA ILE A 165 13.36 -19.99 7.09
C ILE A 165 13.85 -21.24 6.37
N LYS A 166 13.51 -21.41 5.09
CA LYS A 166 13.99 -22.52 4.26
C LYS A 166 15.52 -22.58 4.27
N ASN A 167 16.20 -21.44 4.12
CA ASN A 167 17.66 -21.39 4.13
C ASN A 167 18.23 -21.75 5.51
N PHE A 168 17.68 -21.26 6.61
CA PHE A 168 18.13 -21.64 7.96
C PHE A 168 17.95 -23.13 8.24
N VAL A 169 16.82 -23.71 7.82
CA VAL A 169 16.58 -25.16 7.93
C VAL A 169 17.62 -25.96 7.13
N LEU A 170 17.93 -25.53 5.90
CA LEU A 170 18.95 -26.18 5.06
C LEU A 170 20.37 -26.08 5.65
N MET A 171 20.65 -25.07 6.47
CA MET A 171 21.92 -24.87 7.16
C MET A 171 21.95 -25.48 8.58
N GLU A 172 20.88 -26.17 9.00
CA GLU A 172 20.72 -26.72 10.35
C GLU A 172 20.77 -25.65 11.47
N GLU A 173 20.49 -24.38 11.15
CA GLU A 173 20.42 -23.26 12.09
C GLU A 173 19.02 -23.14 12.73
N TRP A 174 18.66 -24.12 13.57
CA TRP A 174 17.31 -24.27 14.12
C TRP A 174 16.82 -23.07 14.95
N ASP A 175 17.67 -22.48 15.79
CA ASP A 175 17.31 -21.33 16.61
C ASP A 175 16.98 -20.09 15.75
N ALA A 176 17.72 -19.91 14.65
CA ALA A 176 17.50 -18.82 13.70
C ALA A 176 16.20 -19.04 12.90
N ALA A 177 15.94 -20.27 12.46
CA ALA A 177 14.69 -20.65 11.82
C ALA A 177 13.49 -20.41 12.76
N GLN A 178 13.60 -20.80 14.03
CA GLN A 178 12.54 -20.61 15.03
C GLN A 178 12.25 -19.13 15.26
N THR A 179 13.28 -18.29 15.37
CA THR A 179 13.11 -16.83 15.51
C THR A 179 12.33 -16.23 14.33
N GLN A 180 12.60 -16.68 13.11
CA GLN A 180 11.87 -16.19 11.93
C GLN A 180 10.44 -16.75 11.85
N LEU A 181 10.23 -17.97 12.33
CA LEU A 181 8.90 -18.57 12.43
C LEU A 181 8.03 -17.84 13.46
N GLU A 182 8.60 -17.43 14.60
CA GLU A 182 7.92 -16.58 15.59
C GLU A 182 7.55 -15.22 15.01
N LYS A 183 8.44 -14.62 14.21
CA LYS A 183 8.10 -13.41 13.46
C LYS A 183 6.97 -13.66 12.48
N LEU A 184 6.87 -14.82 11.82
CA LEU A 184 5.72 -15.16 10.98
C LEU A 184 4.41 -15.29 11.79
N ARG A 185 4.47 -15.71 13.06
CA ARG A 185 3.28 -15.79 13.92
C ARG A 185 2.66 -14.42 14.20
N SER A 186 3.46 -13.35 14.31
CA SER A 186 2.88 -12.01 14.43
C SER A 186 2.04 -11.63 13.19
N PHE A 187 2.36 -12.16 12.00
CA PHE A 187 1.51 -12.00 10.80
C PHE A 187 0.19 -12.76 10.91
N THR A 188 0.19 -13.95 11.53
CA THR A 188 -1.06 -14.70 11.77
C THR A 188 -1.99 -13.97 12.74
N GLU A 189 -1.44 -13.34 13.78
CA GLU A 189 -2.19 -12.51 14.71
C GLU A 189 -2.72 -11.24 14.03
N ILE A 190 -1.86 -10.54 13.28
CA ILE A 190 -2.22 -9.32 12.55
C ILE A 190 -3.35 -9.61 11.56
N TRP A 191 -3.33 -10.73 10.85
CA TRP A 191 -4.36 -11.10 9.89
C TRP A 191 -5.51 -11.95 10.46
N SER A 192 -5.50 -12.23 11.76
CA SER A 192 -6.51 -13.07 12.43
C SER A 192 -6.71 -14.41 11.70
N LEU A 193 -5.61 -15.02 11.24
CA LEU A 193 -5.62 -16.34 10.63
C LEU A 193 -5.73 -17.38 11.74
N ASP A 194 -6.52 -18.44 11.50
CA ASP A 194 -6.59 -19.57 12.41
C ASP A 194 -5.19 -20.16 12.64
N PRO A 195 -4.84 -20.56 13.87
CA PRO A 195 -3.60 -21.28 14.13
C PRO A 195 -3.53 -22.55 13.26
N LEU A 196 -2.36 -22.80 12.68
CA LEU A 196 -2.05 -24.08 12.04
C LEU A 196 -2.10 -25.25 13.04
#